data_AF-A0A7X6X321-F1
#
_entry.id   AF-A0A7X6X321-F1
#
_cell.length_a   1.000
_cell.length_b   1.000
_cell.length_c   1.000
_cell.angle_alpha   90.00
_cell.angle_beta   90.00
_cell.angle_gamma   90.00
#
_symmetry.space_group_name_H-M   'P 1'
#
loop_
_entity.id
_entity.type
_entity.pdbx_description
1 polymer ?
#
loop_
_entity_poly.entity_id
_entity_poly.type
_entity_poly.pdbx_seq_one_letter_code
_entity_poly.pdbx_strand_id
1 'polypeptide(L)' 'MRELGLVFFPAFDWAISPDHPEREERLLYTRDQILEEGLFDFPQIEE' A
#
# COMPACT_ATOMS: atom_id res chain seq x y z
N MET A 1 13.14 16.01 14.81
CA MET A 1 13.14 15.34 13.49
C MET A 1 11.68 15.08 13.12
N ARG A 2 11.31 15.07 11.84
CA ARG A 2 10.00 14.60 11.40
C ARG A 2 10.20 13.23 10.77
N GLU A 3 9.52 12.23 11.29
CA GLU A 3 9.54 10.86 10.78
C GLU A 3 8.34 10.66 9.86
N LEU A 4 8.54 9.88 8.80
CA LEU A 4 7.51 9.50 7.84
C LEU A 4 7.31 7.99 7.96
N GLY A 5 6.06 7.56 8.04
CA GLY A 5 5.68 6.15 8.03
C GLY A 5 4.57 5.90 7.02
N LEU A 6 4.52 4.68 6.50
CA LEU A 6 3.44 4.16 5.66
C LEU A 6 2.67 3.13 6.48
N VAL A 7 1.33 3.15 6.40
CA VAL A 7 0.48 2.21 7.15
C VAL A 7 -0.38 1.42 6.18
N PHE A 8 -0.23 0.09 6.21
CA PHE A 8 -1.12 -0.83 5.49
C PHE A 8 -2.25 -1.29 6.41
N PHE A 9 -3.49 -0.98 6.02
CA PHE A 9 -4.66 -1.44 6.76
C PHE A 9 -5.03 -2.86 6.32
N PRO A 10 -5.21 -3.82 7.25
CA PRO A 10 -5.37 -5.24 6.90
C PRO A 10 -6.71 -5.62 6.24
N ALA A 11 -7.71 -4.72 6.20
CA ALA A 11 -8.98 -4.97 5.50
C ALA A 11 -9.02 -4.24 4.15
N PHE A 12 -8.14 -4.66 3.24
CA PHE A 12 -8.03 -4.10 1.89
C PHE A 12 -8.98 -4.76 0.87
N ASP A 13 -9.74 -5.78 1.28
CA ASP A 13 -10.72 -6.57 0.51
C ASP A 13 -12.16 -6.03 0.61
N TRP A 14 -12.31 -4.75 0.98
CA TRP A 14 -13.61 -4.13 1.13
C TRP A 14 -14.05 -3.41 -0.14
N ALA A 15 -15.22 -3.78 -0.66
CA ALA A 15 -15.89 -3.11 -1.76
C ALA A 15 -17.22 -2.48 -1.30
N ILE A 16 -17.48 -1.23 -1.71
CA ILE A 16 -18.75 -0.53 -1.43
C ILE A 16 -19.92 -1.19 -2.15
N SER A 17 -19.76 -1.46 -3.46
CA SER A 17 -20.70 -2.19 -4.30
C SER A 17 -20.00 -2.67 -5.59
N PRO A 18 -20.53 -3.68 -6.30
CA PRO A 18 -19.90 -4.21 -7.51
C PRO A 18 -19.65 -3.19 -8.64
N ASP A 19 -20.51 -2.18 -8.72
CA ASP A 19 -20.43 -1.12 -9.74
C ASP A 19 -19.72 0.14 -9.24
N HIS A 20 -19.23 0.15 -8.00
CA HIS A 20 -18.54 1.30 -7.45
C HIS A 20 -17.19 1.52 -8.19
N PRO A 21 -16.83 2.77 -8.53
CA PRO A 21 -15.59 3.04 -9.25
C PRO A 21 -14.32 2.78 -8.42
N GLU A 22 -14.42 2.78 -7.08
CA GLU A 22 -13.30 2.40 -6.21
C GLU A 22 -13.04 0.89 -6.28
N ARG A 23 -11.77 0.53 -6.22
CA ARG A 23 -11.26 -0.81 -6.50
C ARG A 23 -10.38 -1.25 -5.33
N GLU A 24 -10.70 -2.39 -4.72
CA GLU A 24 -9.95 -2.99 -3.61
C GLU A 24 -8.49 -3.27 -3.98
N GLU A 25 -8.27 -3.58 -5.25
CA GLU A 25 -6.98 -3.88 -5.86
C GLU A 25 -6.03 -2.67 -5.82
N ARG A 26 -6.53 -1.46 -5.55
CA ARG A 26 -5.69 -0.26 -5.55
C ARG A 26 -4.63 -0.26 -4.46
N LEU A 27 -4.98 -0.73 -3.27
CA LEU A 27 -4.04 -0.82 -2.15
C LEU A 27 -3.04 -1.94 -2.38
N LEU A 28 -3.50 -3.05 -2.96
CA LEU A 28 -2.65 -4.19 -3.31
C LEU A 28 -1.58 -3.81 -4.33
N TYR A 29 -1.96 -3.21 -5.47
CA TYR A 29 -0.95 -2.81 -6.47
C TYR A 29 0.04 -1.79 -5.90
N THR A 30 -0.40 -0.92 -4.98
CA THR A 30 0.48 0.11 -4.41
C THR A 30 1.57 -0.55 -3.55
N ARG A 31 1.19 -1.57 -2.77
CA ARG A 31 2.16 -2.37 -2.00
C ARG A 31 3.14 -3.09 -2.92
N ASP A 32 2.61 -3.76 -3.94
CA ASP A 32 3.44 -4.50 -4.90
C ASP A 32 4.42 -3.55 -5.62
N GLN A 33 3.96 -2.36 -6.03
CA GLN A 33 4.81 -1.35 -6.64
C GLN A 33 5.94 -0.88 -5.70
N ILE A 34 5.65 -0.65 -4.42
CA ILE A 34 6.67 -0.22 -3.45
C ILE A 34 7.76 -1.30 -3.30
N LEU A 35 7.36 -2.57 -3.30
CA LEU A 35 8.27 -3.72 -3.26
C LEU A 35 9.09 -3.82 -4.57
N GLU A 36 8.43 -3.76 -5.72
CA GLU A 36 9.06 -3.91 -7.04
C GLU A 36 10.03 -2.77 -7.39
N GLU A 37 9.74 -1.54 -6.97
CA GLU A 37 10.62 -0.38 -7.14
C GLU A 37 11.80 -0.36 -6.14
N GLY A 38 11.87 -1.34 -5.23
CA GLY A 38 12.99 -1.52 -4.31
C GLY A 38 13.04 -0.47 -3.18
N LEU A 39 11.89 0.09 -2.76
CA LEU A 39 11.89 1.09 -1.69
C LEU A 39 12.46 0.53 -0.38
N PHE A 40 12.23 -0.76 -0.11
CA PHE A 40 12.74 -1.44 1.07
C PHE A 40 14.21 -1.91 0.93
N ASP A 41 14.85 -1.72 -0.24
CA ASP A 41 16.27 -2.01 -0.42
C ASP A 41 17.16 -0.94 0.25
N PHE A 42 16.58 0.22 0.59
CA PHE A 42 17.28 1.29 1.27
C PHE A 42 17.45 0.97 2.77
N PRO A 43 18.69 0.93 3.30
CA PRO A 43 18.93 0.55 4.70
C PRO A 43 18.28 1.44 5.76
N GLN A 44 17.87 2.66 5.39
CA GLN A 44 17.18 3.60 6.28
C GLN A 44 15.65 3.43 6.30
N ILE A 45 15.08 2.49 5.55
CA ILE A 45 13.64 2.22 5.47
C ILE A 45 13.38 0.86 6.13
N GLU A 46 12.45 0.83 7.08
CA GLU A 46 12.05 -0.38 7.82
C GLU A 46 10.56 -0.67 7.52
N GLU A 47 10.18 -1.96 7.40
CA GLU A 47 8.79 -2.44 7.20
C GLU A 47 8.04 -2.60 8.53
#